data_AF-A0A817PEC9-F1
#
_entry.id   AF-A0A817PEC9-F1
#
_cell.length_a   1.000
_cell.length_b   1.000
_cell.length_c   1.000
_cell.angle_alpha   90.00
_cell.angle_beta   90.00
_cell.angle_gamma   90.00
#
_symmetry.space_group_name_H-M   'P 1'
#
loop_
_entity.id
_entity.type
_entity.pdbx_description
1 polymer ?
#
loop_
_entity_poly.entity_id
_entity_poly.type
_entity_poly.pdbx_seq_one_letter_code
_entity_poly.pdbx_strand_id
1 'polypeptide(L)'
;MTTTSIGTTTTTTKKPIPQDCSDSNLITFDNITNEPIAEIPSNYIGLQWKNFYVMNLTAFPSYDTSGFSTALQSGYIAYNKNGSTMTISTSPPYVFNLYSFISTSAFQNQLRLTMIGERSSKIWYSATYPLYTHWPQLIKLNYLNIDRITFSTIDSSEFAMDNLCISM
;
A
#
# COMPACT_ATOMS: atom_id res chain seq x y z
N MET A 1 -16.00 5.27 54.77
CA MET A 1 -16.09 4.45 53.54
C MET A 1 -16.08 5.41 52.38
N THR A 2 -14.92 5.58 51.75
CA THR A 2 -14.69 6.56 50.68
C THR A 2 -14.57 5.77 49.38
N THR A 3 -15.55 5.89 48.49
CA THR A 3 -15.54 5.25 47.17
C THR A 3 -14.84 6.16 46.17
N THR A 4 -13.62 5.79 45.77
CA THR A 4 -12.92 6.44 44.65
C THR A 4 -13.45 5.87 43.34
N SER A 5 -14.13 6.70 42.56
CA SER A 5 -14.49 6.43 41.16
C SER A 5 -13.24 6.61 40.29
N ILE A 6 -12.87 5.57 39.54
CA ILE A 6 -11.83 5.65 38.50
C ILE A 6 -12.55 5.98 37.19
N GLY A 7 -12.31 7.18 36.67
CA GLY A 7 -12.71 7.56 35.33
C GLY A 7 -11.86 6.81 34.31
N THR A 8 -12.52 6.03 33.45
CA THR A 8 -11.92 5.39 32.28
C THR A 8 -11.66 6.42 31.19
N THR A 9 -10.41 6.76 30.96
CA THR A 9 -9.97 7.49 29.77
C THR A 9 -9.97 6.50 28.59
N THR A 10 -10.95 6.61 27.69
CA THR A 10 -10.92 5.91 26.40
C THR A 10 -9.93 6.61 25.49
N THR A 11 -8.69 6.12 25.46
CA THR A 11 -7.75 6.41 24.39
C THR A 11 -8.22 5.67 23.13
N THR A 12 -8.77 6.39 22.17
CA THR A 12 -8.88 5.90 20.79
C THR A 12 -7.47 5.64 20.29
N THR A 13 -7.05 4.38 20.31
CA THR A 13 -5.78 3.95 19.72
C THR A 13 -5.84 4.22 18.23
N LYS A 14 -5.22 5.33 17.79
CA LYS A 14 -4.73 5.46 16.42
C LYS A 14 -3.90 4.21 16.17
N LYS A 15 -4.37 3.35 15.25
CA LYS A 15 -3.64 2.16 14.80
C LYS A 15 -2.20 2.59 14.51
N PRO A 16 -1.18 1.92 15.08
CA PRO A 16 0.18 2.42 15.03
C PRO A 16 0.60 2.64 13.58
N ILE A 17 0.97 3.87 13.25
CA ILE A 17 1.67 4.19 12.01
C ILE A 17 2.90 3.29 12.00
N PRO A 18 3.18 2.53 10.92
CA PRO A 18 4.44 1.81 10.80
C PRO A 18 5.60 2.77 11.08
N GLN A 19 6.35 2.47 12.14
CA GLN A 19 7.44 3.27 12.72
C GLN A 19 8.63 3.53 11.75
N ASP A 20 8.53 3.12 10.49
CA ASP A 20 9.62 3.13 9.48
C ASP A 20 9.51 4.25 8.45
N CYS A 21 8.54 5.15 8.59
CA CYS A 21 8.30 6.21 7.61
C CYS A 21 9.01 7.54 7.92
N SER A 22 9.76 7.67 9.03
CA SER A 22 10.20 8.96 9.59
C SER A 22 11.10 9.80 8.68
N ASP A 23 11.89 9.14 7.82
CA ASP A 23 12.76 9.79 6.83
C ASP A 23 12.21 9.62 5.39
N SER A 24 10.93 9.28 5.25
CA SER A 24 10.27 9.00 3.98
C SER A 24 8.94 9.73 3.85
N ASN A 25 8.42 9.83 2.64
CA ASN A 25 7.06 10.29 2.41
C ASN A 25 6.09 9.13 2.69
N LEU A 26 5.16 9.34 3.62
CA LEU A 26 4.02 8.47 3.83
C LEU A 26 2.92 8.82 2.82
N ILE A 27 2.55 7.84 2.00
CA ILE A 27 1.44 7.96 1.05
C ILE A 27 0.25 7.16 1.55
N THR A 28 -0.83 7.86 1.87
CA THR A 28 -2.13 7.29 2.27
C THR A 28 -3.17 7.34 1.14
N PHE A 29 -2.79 7.83 -0.05
CA PHE A 29 -3.63 7.95 -1.25
C PHE A 29 -4.88 8.85 -1.14
N ASP A 30 -5.16 9.43 0.03
CA ASP A 30 -6.33 10.27 0.29
C ASP A 30 -6.38 11.58 -0.50
N ASN A 31 -5.25 12.01 -1.05
CA ASN A 31 -5.10 13.26 -1.80
C ASN A 31 -5.13 13.08 -3.33
N ILE A 32 -5.42 11.87 -3.82
CA ILE A 32 -5.41 11.57 -5.26
C ILE A 32 -6.66 12.09 -5.96
N THR A 33 -7.84 11.88 -5.38
CA THR A 33 -9.13 12.14 -6.02
C THR A 33 -10.22 12.36 -4.97
N ASN A 34 -11.35 12.93 -5.39
CA ASN A 34 -12.61 12.91 -4.63
C ASN A 34 -13.65 11.95 -5.23
N GLU A 35 -13.33 11.32 -6.37
CA GLU A 35 -14.19 10.34 -7.01
C GLU A 35 -14.15 9.00 -6.26
N PRO A 36 -15.19 8.15 -6.37
CA PRO A 36 -15.19 6.82 -5.74
C PRO A 36 -14.01 5.94 -6.15
N ILE A 37 -13.60 5.99 -7.42
CA ILE A 37 -12.45 5.27 -7.97
C ILE A 37 -11.73 6.20 -8.95
N ALA A 38 -10.39 6.18 -8.92
CA ALA A 38 -9.58 6.81 -9.95
C ALA A 38 -8.29 6.03 -10.20
N GLU A 39 -7.69 6.20 -11.39
CA GLU A 39 -6.31 5.81 -11.61
C GLU A 39 -5.37 6.85 -10.97
N ILE A 40 -4.29 6.41 -10.34
CA ILE A 40 -3.26 7.31 -9.82
C ILE A 40 -2.65 8.06 -11.02
N PRO A 41 -2.61 9.41 -11.00
CA PRO A 41 -1.98 10.19 -12.06
C PRO A 41 -0.55 9.72 -12.31
N SER A 42 -0.18 9.60 -13.58
CA SER A 42 1.11 9.01 -13.95
C SER A 42 2.29 9.74 -13.34
N ASN A 43 2.20 11.05 -13.05
CA ASN A 43 3.26 11.86 -12.46
C ASN A 43 3.09 12.14 -10.95
N TYR A 44 2.25 11.38 -10.24
CA TYR A 44 1.99 11.59 -8.83
C TYR A 44 3.30 11.55 -8.01
N ILE A 45 3.50 12.59 -7.18
CA ILE A 45 4.70 12.85 -6.36
C ILE A 45 6.04 12.81 -7.11
N GLY A 46 6.05 13.11 -8.42
CA GLY A 46 7.27 13.11 -9.23
C GLY A 46 7.74 11.72 -9.66
N LEU A 47 6.96 10.67 -9.41
CA LEU A 47 7.21 9.31 -9.88
C LEU A 47 6.27 8.96 -11.03
N GLN A 48 6.65 7.96 -11.82
CA GLN A 48 5.87 7.37 -12.90
C GLN A 48 5.07 6.17 -12.40
N TRP A 49 3.75 6.34 -12.28
CA TRP A 49 2.80 5.32 -11.83
C TRP A 49 2.08 4.69 -13.03
N LYS A 50 1.88 3.37 -12.98
CA LYS A 50 1.13 2.63 -14.01
C LYS A 50 0.29 1.53 -13.39
N ASN A 51 -0.99 1.46 -13.80
CA ASN A 51 -1.98 0.47 -13.39
C ASN A 51 -2.31 0.48 -11.89
N PHE A 52 -1.99 1.57 -11.19
CA PHE A 52 -2.42 1.78 -9.81
C PHE A 52 -3.75 2.52 -9.80
N TYR A 53 -4.74 1.95 -9.12
CA TYR A 53 -6.03 2.59 -8.88
C TYR A 53 -6.19 2.84 -7.39
N VAL A 54 -6.99 3.84 -7.07
CA VAL A 54 -7.43 4.13 -5.70
C VAL A 54 -8.94 4.00 -5.62
N MET A 55 -9.43 3.54 -4.48
CA MET A 55 -10.86 3.34 -4.24
C MET A 55 -11.24 3.84 -2.85
N ASN A 56 -12.34 4.59 -2.77
CA ASN A 56 -12.99 4.91 -1.50
C ASN A 56 -14.09 3.89 -1.21
N LEU A 57 -13.86 3.06 -0.20
CA LEU A 57 -14.76 1.95 0.15
C LEU A 57 -16.13 2.40 0.66
N THR A 58 -16.30 3.66 1.09
CA THR A 58 -17.64 4.15 1.50
C THR A 58 -18.63 4.14 0.33
N ALA A 59 -18.15 4.16 -0.91
CA ALA A 59 -18.97 4.05 -2.11
C ALA A 59 -19.22 2.60 -2.56
N PHE A 60 -18.57 1.61 -1.94
CA PHE A 60 -18.64 0.18 -2.32
C PHE A 60 -18.90 -0.74 -1.12
N PRO A 61 -20.10 -0.71 -0.50
CA PRO A 61 -20.42 -1.55 0.67
C PRO A 61 -20.25 -3.05 0.43
N SER A 62 -20.31 -3.52 -0.83
CA SER A 62 -20.05 -4.91 -1.19
C SER A 62 -18.62 -5.38 -0.87
N TYR A 63 -17.69 -4.46 -0.61
CA TYR A 63 -16.29 -4.75 -0.32
C TYR A 63 -15.92 -4.62 1.16
N ASP A 64 -16.89 -4.36 2.06
CA ASP A 64 -16.64 -4.17 3.49
C ASP A 64 -16.03 -5.40 4.19
N THR A 65 -16.22 -6.59 3.62
CA THR A 65 -15.63 -7.85 4.12
C THR A 65 -14.44 -8.35 3.31
N SER A 66 -14.06 -7.62 2.26
CA SER A 66 -12.94 -7.97 1.38
C SER A 66 -11.59 -7.59 2.02
N GLY A 67 -10.49 -7.99 1.38
CA GLY A 67 -9.18 -7.50 1.80
C GLY A 67 -8.98 -6.01 1.63
N PHE A 68 -9.73 -5.34 0.75
CA PHE A 68 -9.65 -3.89 0.58
C PHE A 68 -9.92 -3.17 1.91
N SER A 69 -11.01 -3.55 2.59
CA SER A 69 -11.38 -2.93 3.88
C SER A 69 -10.39 -3.31 4.98
N THR A 70 -9.84 -4.52 4.96
CA THR A 70 -8.84 -4.98 5.92
C THR A 70 -7.52 -4.18 5.84
N ALA A 71 -7.08 -3.81 4.63
CA ALA A 71 -5.85 -3.04 4.43
C ALA A 71 -6.02 -1.52 4.62
N LEU A 72 -7.24 -0.99 4.44
CA LEU A 72 -7.52 0.44 4.52
C LEU A 72 -7.08 1.03 5.88
N GLN A 73 -6.34 2.14 5.82
CA GLN A 73 -5.89 2.90 6.99
C GLN A 73 -6.59 4.26 7.05
N SER A 74 -6.88 4.86 5.90
CA SER A 74 -7.72 6.06 5.76
C SER A 74 -8.30 6.15 4.35
N GLY A 75 -9.43 6.85 4.21
CA GLY A 75 -10.09 7.29 2.96
C GLY A 75 -10.00 6.40 1.72
N TYR A 76 -8.83 6.33 1.09
CA TYR A 76 -8.59 5.63 -0.16
C TYR A 76 -7.58 4.47 -0.06
N ILE A 77 -7.95 3.31 -0.60
CA ILE A 77 -7.06 2.15 -0.73
C ILE A 77 -6.48 2.06 -2.15
N ALA A 78 -5.18 1.85 -2.29
CA ALA A 78 -4.56 1.59 -3.60
C ALA A 78 -4.62 0.10 -3.97
N TYR A 79 -4.76 -0.22 -5.25
CA TYR A 79 -4.84 -1.59 -5.74
C TYR A 79 -4.47 -1.74 -7.22
N ASN A 80 -4.17 -2.97 -7.62
CA ASN A 80 -3.99 -3.32 -9.03
C ASN A 80 -5.30 -3.75 -9.68
N LYS A 81 -5.86 -2.92 -10.56
CA LYS A 81 -7.12 -3.23 -11.24
C LYS A 81 -7.02 -4.52 -12.06
N ASN A 82 -8.02 -5.41 -11.93
CA ASN A 82 -8.11 -6.70 -12.61
C ASN A 82 -6.87 -7.60 -12.36
N GLY A 83 -6.20 -7.40 -11.23
CA GLY A 83 -4.97 -8.09 -10.86
C GLY A 83 -3.79 -7.88 -11.81
N SER A 84 -3.82 -6.82 -12.63
CA SER A 84 -2.75 -6.53 -13.58
C SER A 84 -1.44 -6.15 -12.89
N THR A 85 -0.32 -6.31 -13.59
CA THR A 85 0.99 -5.84 -13.10
C THR A 85 1.00 -4.33 -12.94
N MET A 86 1.56 -3.85 -11.83
CA MET A 86 1.74 -2.43 -11.52
C MET A 86 3.21 -2.04 -11.47
N THR A 87 3.51 -0.78 -11.78
CA THR A 87 4.88 -0.26 -11.69
C THR A 87 4.95 1.15 -11.13
N ILE A 88 5.94 1.41 -10.28
CA ILE A 88 6.38 2.75 -9.90
C ILE A 88 7.80 2.89 -10.43
N SER A 89 8.09 4.00 -11.11
CA SER A 89 9.41 4.22 -11.73
C SER A 89 9.81 5.68 -11.80
N THR A 90 11.06 5.93 -12.13
CA THR A 90 11.58 7.23 -12.51
C THR A 90 12.51 7.07 -13.72
N SER A 91 12.90 8.17 -14.35
CA SER A 91 13.86 8.13 -15.46
C SER A 91 15.29 8.18 -14.90
N PRO A 92 16.22 7.30 -15.35
CA PRO A 92 17.63 7.44 -14.99
C PRO A 92 18.16 8.86 -15.30
N PRO A 93 19.03 9.44 -14.46
CA PRO A 93 19.74 8.82 -13.32
C PRO A 93 19.00 8.90 -11.97
N TYR A 94 17.75 9.38 -11.95
CA TYR A 94 16.99 9.50 -10.71
C TYR A 94 16.70 8.12 -10.11
N VAL A 95 16.60 8.07 -8.79
CA VAL A 95 16.30 6.86 -8.02
C VAL A 95 15.34 7.20 -6.89
N PHE A 96 14.79 6.17 -6.25
CA PHE A 96 14.01 6.27 -5.03
C PHE A 96 14.29 5.07 -4.13
N ASN A 97 13.88 5.18 -2.86
CA ASN A 97 13.93 4.11 -1.88
C ASN A 97 12.51 3.69 -1.50
N LEU A 98 12.26 2.39 -1.44
CA LEU A 98 10.99 1.79 -1.03
C LEU A 98 11.17 1.05 0.29
N TYR A 99 10.52 1.54 1.35
CA TYR A 99 10.75 1.03 2.70
C TYR A 99 9.70 0.00 3.10
N SER A 100 8.42 0.38 3.08
CA SER A 100 7.34 -0.48 3.54
C SER A 100 5.97 -0.06 3.02
N PHE A 101 4.98 -0.93 3.19
CA PHE A 101 3.55 -0.63 3.03
C PHE A 101 2.71 -1.70 3.73
N ILE A 102 1.44 -1.40 3.98
CA ILE A 102 0.45 -2.36 4.49
C ILE A 102 -0.26 -3.00 3.31
N SER A 103 -0.46 -4.32 3.33
CA SER A 103 -1.12 -5.01 2.23
C SER A 103 -1.94 -6.23 2.65
N THR A 104 -2.93 -6.55 1.84
CA THR A 104 -3.79 -7.75 1.90
C THR A 104 -4.07 -8.23 0.47
N SER A 105 -4.54 -9.47 0.33
CA SER A 105 -5.20 -9.89 -0.90
C SER A 105 -6.64 -9.41 -0.87
N ALA A 106 -7.17 -8.92 -1.99
CA ALA A 106 -8.56 -8.46 -2.05
C ALA A 106 -9.57 -9.58 -1.83
N PHE A 107 -9.35 -10.75 -2.44
CA PHE A 107 -10.40 -11.76 -2.59
C PHE A 107 -10.02 -13.18 -2.17
N GLN A 108 -8.73 -13.51 -2.03
CA GLN A 108 -8.31 -14.87 -1.74
C GLN A 108 -7.16 -14.96 -0.74
N ASN A 109 -7.13 -16.02 0.05
CA ASN A 109 -6.01 -16.27 0.94
C ASN A 109 -4.82 -16.84 0.18
N GLN A 110 -3.61 -16.59 0.69
CA GLN A 110 -2.34 -17.04 0.12
C GLN A 110 -2.07 -16.51 -1.30
N LEU A 111 -2.61 -15.34 -1.66
CA LEU A 111 -2.22 -14.65 -2.89
C LEU A 111 -0.75 -14.28 -2.81
N ARG A 112 0.07 -14.73 -3.76
CA ARG A 112 1.50 -14.40 -3.79
C ARG A 112 1.70 -13.07 -4.50
N LEU A 113 2.12 -12.05 -3.75
CA LEU A 113 2.60 -10.77 -4.28
C LEU A 113 4.11 -10.84 -4.48
N THR A 114 4.57 -10.65 -5.71
CA THR A 114 5.98 -10.57 -6.08
C THR A 114 6.38 -9.13 -6.39
N MET A 115 7.53 -8.72 -5.88
CA MET A 115 8.07 -7.37 -6.02
C MET A 115 9.51 -7.43 -6.53
N ILE A 116 9.74 -6.83 -7.70
CA ILE A 116 11.06 -6.78 -8.34
C ILE A 116 11.54 -5.33 -8.38
N GLY A 117 12.63 -5.05 -7.67
CA GLY A 117 13.30 -3.75 -7.65
C GLY A 117 14.48 -3.72 -8.61
N GLU A 118 14.51 -2.73 -9.49
CA GLU A 118 15.49 -2.59 -10.57
C GLU A 118 16.23 -1.26 -10.49
N ARG A 119 17.45 -1.24 -11.02
CA ARG A 119 18.22 -0.03 -11.29
C ARG A 119 18.89 -0.18 -12.65
N SER A 120 18.61 0.73 -13.56
CA SER A 120 19.10 0.75 -14.93
C SER A 120 18.84 -0.59 -15.64
N SER A 121 17.61 -1.08 -15.51
CA SER A 121 17.11 -2.36 -16.06
C SER A 121 17.78 -3.62 -15.52
N LYS A 122 18.64 -3.51 -14.49
CA LYS A 122 19.18 -4.66 -13.76
C LYS A 122 18.33 -4.90 -12.52
N ILE A 123 17.98 -6.15 -12.23
CA ILE A 123 17.32 -6.53 -10.99
C ILE A 123 18.33 -6.48 -9.84
N TRP A 124 18.00 -5.73 -8.78
CA TRP A 124 18.78 -5.65 -7.54
C TRP A 124 18.07 -6.32 -6.37
N TYR A 125 16.74 -6.30 -6.39
CA TYR A 125 15.93 -6.82 -5.30
C TYR A 125 14.78 -7.67 -5.84
N SER A 126 14.42 -8.73 -5.11
CA SER A 126 13.26 -9.55 -5.40
C SER A 126 12.75 -10.20 -4.13
N ALA A 127 11.44 -10.16 -3.92
CA ALA A 127 10.78 -10.81 -2.79
C ALA A 127 9.35 -11.21 -3.18
N THR A 128 8.86 -12.28 -2.56
CA THR A 128 7.49 -12.74 -2.70
C THR A 128 6.87 -12.97 -1.33
N TYR A 129 5.67 -12.44 -1.09
CA TYR A 129 4.94 -12.59 0.17
C TYR A 129 3.56 -13.21 -0.07
N PRO A 130 3.11 -14.13 0.79
CA PRO A 130 1.72 -14.57 0.79
C PRO A 130 0.85 -13.52 1.48
N LEU A 131 -0.23 -13.11 0.82
CA LEU A 131 -1.21 -12.18 1.36
C LEU A 131 -2.51 -12.91 1.71
N TYR A 132 -3.23 -12.36 2.68
CA TYR A 132 -4.49 -12.90 3.18
C TYR A 132 -5.57 -11.82 3.18
N THR A 133 -6.83 -12.21 3.11
CA THR A 133 -7.98 -11.28 3.06
C THR A 133 -8.26 -10.63 4.42
N HIS A 134 -7.89 -11.29 5.53
CA HIS A 134 -8.27 -10.88 6.88
C HIS A 134 -7.10 -10.45 7.76
N TRP A 135 -5.86 -10.57 7.28
CA TRP A 135 -4.66 -10.24 8.03
C TRP A 135 -3.85 -9.17 7.29
N PRO A 136 -3.95 -7.89 7.70
CA PRO A 136 -3.15 -6.84 7.10
C PRO A 136 -1.68 -7.07 7.46
N GLN A 137 -0.85 -7.20 6.44
CA GLN A 137 0.57 -7.43 6.60
C GLN A 137 1.35 -6.14 6.34
N LEU A 138 2.20 -5.77 7.29
CA LEU A 138 3.24 -4.77 7.04
C LEU A 138 4.38 -5.45 6.27
N ILE A 139 4.54 -5.11 4.99
CA ILE A 139 5.64 -5.59 4.16
C ILE A 139 6.80 -4.61 4.31
N LYS A 140 7.96 -5.12 4.74
CA LYS A 140 9.21 -4.36 4.83
C LYS A 140 10.18 -4.84 3.76
N LEU A 141 10.67 -3.93 2.92
CA LEU A 141 11.51 -4.24 1.76
C LEU A 141 12.91 -3.65 1.90
N ASN A 142 13.00 -2.35 2.24
CA ASN A 142 14.25 -1.58 2.21
C ASN A 142 14.99 -1.68 0.87
N TYR A 143 14.26 -1.52 -0.24
CA TYR A 143 14.87 -1.48 -1.58
C TYR A 143 15.44 -0.08 -1.80
N LEU A 144 16.77 0.02 -1.84
CA LEU A 144 17.47 1.30 -1.89
C LEU A 144 17.99 1.60 -3.29
N ASN A 145 17.93 2.86 -3.69
CA ASN A 145 18.48 3.37 -4.95
C ASN A 145 17.98 2.62 -6.21
N ILE A 146 16.69 2.28 -6.24
CA ILE A 146 16.04 1.69 -7.42
C ILE A 146 15.45 2.78 -8.31
N ASP A 147 15.36 2.53 -9.62
CA ASP A 147 14.63 3.41 -10.55
C ASP A 147 13.30 2.81 -11.00
N ARG A 148 13.02 1.56 -10.65
CA ARG A 148 11.76 0.88 -10.91
C ARG A 148 11.45 -0.17 -9.86
N ILE A 149 10.19 -0.27 -9.46
CA ILE A 149 9.60 -1.41 -8.75
C ILE A 149 8.42 -1.94 -9.57
N THR A 150 8.36 -3.26 -9.72
CA THR A 150 7.24 -3.96 -10.35
C THR A 150 6.53 -4.82 -9.32
N PHE A 151 5.21 -4.72 -9.27
CA PHE A 151 4.33 -5.55 -8.43
C PHE A 151 3.51 -6.47 -9.32
N SER A 152 3.51 -7.76 -9.03
CA SER A 152 2.69 -8.75 -9.73
C SER A 152 2.13 -9.79 -8.76
N THR A 153 0.94 -10.30 -9.06
CA THR A 153 0.28 -11.33 -8.28
C THR A 153 0.13 -12.61 -9.09
N ILE A 154 0.05 -13.76 -8.40
CA ILE A 154 -0.36 -15.00 -9.07
C ILE A 154 -1.84 -14.92 -9.45
N ASP A 155 -2.21 -15.62 -10.51
CA ASP A 155 -3.59 -15.77 -11.01
C ASP A 155 -4.29 -14.47 -11.40
N SER A 156 -3.55 -13.37 -11.52
CA SER A 156 -4.09 -12.03 -11.85
C SER A 156 -5.23 -11.62 -10.91
N SER A 157 -5.08 -11.89 -9.60
CA SER A 157 -6.00 -11.42 -8.56
C SER A 157 -5.50 -10.13 -7.91
N GLU A 158 -6.42 -9.30 -7.43
CA GLU A 158 -6.12 -8.02 -6.81
C GLU A 158 -5.48 -8.15 -5.43
N PHE A 159 -4.54 -7.26 -5.15
CA PHE A 159 -4.07 -6.94 -3.81
C PHE A 159 -4.38 -5.48 -3.50
N ALA A 160 -4.54 -5.19 -2.22
CA ALA A 160 -4.74 -3.87 -1.70
C ALA A 160 -3.48 -3.38 -0.99
N MET A 161 -3.18 -2.08 -1.06
CA MET A 161 -2.09 -1.48 -0.32
C MET A 161 -2.41 -0.08 0.18
N ASP A 162 -1.87 0.25 1.36
CA ASP A 162 -1.97 1.57 1.99
C ASP A 162 -0.70 1.88 2.78
N ASN A 163 -0.55 3.13 3.23
CA ASN A 163 0.58 3.63 4.01
C ASN A 163 1.93 3.28 3.38
N LEU A 164 2.09 3.62 2.10
CA LEU A 164 3.34 3.38 1.37
C LEU A 164 4.42 4.38 1.84
N CYS A 165 5.53 3.85 2.35
CA CYS A 165 6.70 4.60 2.78
C CYS A 165 7.76 4.62 1.67
N ILE A 166 8.04 5.79 1.11
CA ILE A 166 8.93 5.98 -0.04
C ILE A 166 9.70 7.30 0.05
N SER A 167 10.98 7.32 -0.32
CA SER A 167 11.78 8.56 -0.42
C SER A 167 12.42 8.70 -1.79
N MET A 168 12.72 9.93 -2.20
CA MET A 168 13.50 10.24 -3.41
C MET A 168 14.96 10.52 -3.05
#